data_AF-A0A091C850-F1
#
_entry.id   AF-A0A091C850-F1
#
_cell.length_a   1.000
_cell.length_b   1.000
_cell.length_c   1.000
_cell.angle_alpha   90.00
_cell.angle_beta   90.00
_cell.angle_gamma   90.00
#
_symmetry.space_group_name_H-M   'P 1'
#
loop_
_entity.id
_entity.type
_entity.pdbx_description
1 polymer ?
#
loop_
_entity_poly.entity_id
_entity_poly.type
_entity_poly.pdbx_seq_one_letter_code
_entity_poly.pdbx_strand_id
1 'polypeptide(L)'
;MKAAKFGGSSLADATQLRKVVEIIKADDTRRFAVVSAPGKRFATDKKVTDLLVELYHKRNKNEPIDSLITEIFEHYQEIGQSFQIEEEVLQQIYQSLLDLKDLAMEDNPHVF
;
A
#
# COMPACT_ATOMS: atom_id res chain seq x y z
N MET A 1 -20.03 -12.44 -14.79
CA MET A 1 -19.43 -11.52 -13.80
C MET A 1 -18.33 -12.28 -13.07
N LYS A 2 -17.10 -11.78 -13.11
CA LYS A 2 -15.90 -12.45 -12.56
C LYS A 2 -15.20 -11.54 -11.55
N ALA A 3 -14.54 -12.17 -10.59
CA ALA A 3 -13.57 -11.53 -9.69
C ALA A 3 -12.15 -11.97 -10.07
N ALA A 4 -11.17 -11.11 -9.84
CA ALA A 4 -9.74 -11.40 -9.99
C ALA A 4 -8.99 -11.02 -8.70
N LYS A 5 -8.00 -11.84 -8.32
CA LYS A 5 -7.12 -11.56 -7.18
C LYS A 5 -5.70 -11.35 -7.68
N PHE A 6 -5.07 -10.24 -7.30
CA PHE A 6 -3.64 -9.98 -7.47
C PHE A 6 -2.88 -9.96 -6.13
N GLY A 7 -1.81 -10.74 -6.03
CA GLY A 7 -0.95 -10.77 -4.83
C GLY A 7 0.04 -9.61 -4.80
N GLY A 8 0.75 -9.44 -3.67
CA GLY A 8 1.65 -8.30 -3.48
C GLY A 8 2.75 -8.20 -4.53
N SER A 9 3.33 -9.33 -4.99
CA SER A 9 4.35 -9.31 -6.05
C SER A 9 3.82 -8.79 -7.39
N SER A 10 2.52 -8.95 -7.67
CA SER A 10 1.88 -8.40 -8.88
C SER A 10 1.64 -6.89 -8.78
N LEU A 11 1.82 -6.31 -7.59
CA LEU A 11 1.52 -4.92 -7.24
C LEU A 11 2.77 -4.22 -6.68
N ALA A 12 3.95 -4.83 -6.82
CA ALA A 12 5.18 -4.39 -6.18
C ALA A 12 5.71 -3.07 -6.75
N ASP A 13 5.56 -2.86 -8.06
CA ASP A 13 6.03 -1.68 -8.77
C ASP A 13 5.07 -1.33 -9.93
N ALA A 14 5.34 -0.19 -10.58
CA ALA A 14 4.54 0.29 -11.70
C ALA A 14 4.52 -0.67 -12.90
N THR A 15 5.60 -1.43 -13.13
CA THR A 15 5.70 -2.38 -14.24
C THR A 15 4.82 -3.59 -14.01
N GLN A 16 4.76 -4.13 -12.80
CA GLN A 16 3.85 -5.22 -12.46
C GLN A 16 2.39 -4.74 -12.45
N LEU A 17 2.12 -3.55 -11.89
CA LEU A 17 0.77 -3.01 -11.89
C LEU A 17 0.22 -2.77 -13.31
N ARG A 18 1.07 -2.34 -14.26
CA ARG A 18 0.67 -2.24 -15.68
C ARG A 18 0.17 -3.57 -16.22
N LYS A 19 0.86 -4.68 -15.93
CA LYS A 19 0.41 -6.02 -16.33
C LYS A 19 -0.94 -6.38 -15.71
N VAL A 20 -1.15 -6.02 -14.44
CA VAL A 20 -2.44 -6.23 -13.76
C VAL A 20 -3.56 -5.45 -14.44
N VAL A 21 -3.33 -4.19 -14.79
CA VAL A 21 -4.30 -3.35 -15.51
C VAL A 21 -4.64 -3.97 -16.87
N GLU A 22 -3.65 -4.43 -17.64
CA GLU A 22 -3.88 -5.11 -18.92
C GLU A 22 -4.65 -6.42 -18.76
N ILE A 23 -4.35 -7.22 -17.74
CA ILE A 23 -5.13 -8.41 -17.40
C ILE A 23 -6.58 -8.01 -17.14
N ILE A 24 -6.85 -7.02 -16.30
CA ILE A 24 -8.23 -6.61 -16.01
C ILE A 24 -8.95 -6.16 -17.28
N LYS A 25 -8.32 -5.31 -18.11
CA LYS A 25 -8.91 -4.78 -19.35
C LYS A 25 -9.16 -5.83 -20.44
N ALA A 26 -8.43 -6.94 -20.43
CA ALA A 26 -8.57 -8.00 -21.42
C ALA A 26 -9.89 -8.82 -21.30
N ASP A 27 -10.64 -8.68 -20.20
CA ASP A 27 -11.92 -9.36 -20.00
C ASP A 27 -12.90 -8.43 -19.28
N ASP A 28 -13.83 -7.85 -20.03
CA ASP A 28 -14.85 -6.90 -19.56
C ASP A 28 -15.81 -7.49 -18.52
N THR A 29 -15.85 -8.83 -18.40
CA THR A 29 -16.64 -9.51 -17.37
C THR A 29 -15.99 -9.47 -16.00
N ARG A 30 -14.71 -9.08 -15.89
CA ARG A 30 -13.99 -8.84 -14.62
C ARG A 30 -14.45 -7.52 -14.01
N ARG A 31 -15.37 -7.61 -13.05
CA ARG A 31 -15.98 -6.44 -12.39
C ARG A 31 -15.44 -6.17 -11.00
N PHE A 32 -14.74 -7.13 -10.41
CA PHE A 32 -14.14 -7.00 -9.08
C PHE A 32 -12.66 -7.38 -9.12
N ALA A 33 -11.83 -6.52 -8.53
CA ALA A 33 -10.42 -6.78 -8.30
C ALA A 33 -10.15 -6.76 -6.79
N VAL A 34 -9.61 -7.86 -6.28
CA VAL A 34 -9.13 -7.98 -4.89
C VAL A 34 -7.61 -7.88 -4.94
N VAL A 35 -7.05 -6.98 -4.15
CA VAL A 35 -5.61 -6.68 -4.16
C VAL A 35 -5.02 -6.90 -2.78
N SER A 36 -3.74 -7.30 -2.74
CA SER A 36 -2.93 -7.22 -1.53
C SER A 36 -2.17 -5.88 -1.50
N ALA A 37 -1.49 -5.58 -0.39
CA ALA A 37 -0.54 -4.46 -0.36
C ALA A 37 0.67 -4.71 -1.30
N PRO A 38 1.39 -3.65 -1.72
CA PRO A 38 2.59 -3.79 -2.55
C PRO A 38 3.63 -4.74 -1.93
N GLY A 39 4.10 -5.67 -2.76
CA GLY A 39 5.19 -6.58 -2.43
C GLY A 39 6.57 -5.91 -2.55
N LYS A 40 7.61 -6.74 -2.56
CA LYS A 40 8.99 -6.29 -2.77
C LYS A 40 9.24 -5.93 -4.23
N ARG A 41 9.83 -4.75 -4.49
CA ARG A 41 10.29 -4.30 -5.82
C ARG A 41 11.53 -5.07 -6.28
N PHE A 42 12.43 -5.36 -5.35
CA PHE A 42 13.68 -6.11 -5.57
C PHE A 42 14.01 -6.99 -4.35
N ALA A 43 15.02 -7.85 -4.46
CA ALA A 43 15.26 -8.92 -3.47
C ALA A 43 15.47 -8.41 -2.02
N THR A 44 16.19 -7.30 -1.87
CA THR A 44 16.51 -6.66 -0.58
C THR A 44 15.45 -5.64 -0.12
N ASP A 45 14.39 -5.43 -0.89
CA ASP A 45 13.29 -4.53 -0.53
C ASP A 45 12.42 -5.13 0.59
N LYS A 46 11.62 -4.28 1.25
CA LYS A 46 10.63 -4.69 2.26
C LYS A 46 9.22 -4.67 1.66
N LYS A 47 8.33 -5.53 2.18
CA LYS A 47 6.90 -5.44 1.81
C LYS A 47 6.26 -4.30 2.60
N VAL A 48 5.30 -3.62 2.00
CA VAL A 48 4.51 -2.57 2.70
C VAL A 48 3.84 -3.13 3.96
N THR A 49 3.34 -4.37 3.92
CA THR A 49 2.77 -5.02 5.12
C THR A 49 3.79 -5.20 6.23
N ASP A 50 5.03 -5.59 5.91
CA ASP A 50 6.08 -5.79 6.90
C ASP A 50 6.49 -4.44 7.52
N LEU A 51 6.53 -3.37 6.72
CA LEU A 51 6.77 -2.00 7.18
C LEU A 51 5.66 -1.50 8.12
N LEU A 52 4.39 -1.76 7.80
CA LEU A 52 3.26 -1.39 8.67
C LEU A 52 3.29 -2.15 10.00
N VAL A 53 3.69 -3.43 9.99
CA VAL A 53 3.89 -4.22 11.21
C VAL A 53 5.06 -3.69 12.03
N GLU A 54 6.18 -3.33 11.39
CA GLU A 54 7.33 -2.70 12.05
C GLU A 54 6.92 -1.36 12.68
N LEU A 55 6.16 -0.55 11.97
CA LEU A 55 5.64 0.74 12.43
C LEU A 55 4.80 0.56 13.71
N TYR A 56 3.87 -0.40 13.71
CA TYR A 56 3.07 -0.72 14.89
C TYR A 56 3.94 -1.07 16.10
N HIS A 57 4.92 -1.95 15.92
CA HIS A 57 5.78 -2.38 17.03
C HIS A 57 6.66 -1.24 17.58
N LYS A 58 7.21 -0.38 16.71
CA LYS A 58 7.99 0.79 17.13
C LYS A 58 7.13 1.81 17.85
N ARG A 59 5.95 2.10 17.32
CA ARG A 59 4.99 2.99 17.96
C ARG A 59 4.63 2.51 19.36
N ASN A 60 4.35 1.22 19.53
CA ASN A 60 4.03 0.63 20.84
C ASN A 60 5.18 0.72 21.86
N LYS A 61 6.41 0.92 21.39
CA LYS A 61 7.60 1.11 22.22
C LYS A 61 7.98 2.59 22.39
N ASN A 62 7.19 3.52 21.86
CA ASN A 62 7.50 4.95 21.76
C ASN A 62 8.83 5.21 21.02
N GLU A 63 9.16 4.38 20.03
CA GLU A 63 10.32 4.57 19.16
C GLU A 63 9.96 5.43 17.93
N PRO A 64 10.93 6.12 17.30
CA PRO A 64 10.68 6.92 16.09
C PRO A 64 10.12 6.09 14.93
N ILE A 65 9.06 6.60 14.28
CA ILE A 65 8.36 5.94 13.16
C ILE A 65 8.31 6.76 11.87
N ASP A 66 8.79 8.01 11.87
CA ASP A 66 8.70 8.91 10.71
C ASP A 66 9.36 8.33 9.46
N SER A 67 10.51 7.67 9.61
CA SER A 67 11.21 7.04 8.49
C SER A 67 10.41 5.89 7.87
N LEU A 68 9.64 5.14 8.66
CA LEU A 68 8.80 4.05 8.17
C LEU A 68 7.59 4.59 7.41
N ILE A 69 7.01 5.70 7.88
CA ILE A 69 5.93 6.39 7.16
C ILE A 69 6.40 6.86 5.80
N THR A 70 7.58 7.51 5.75
CA THR A 70 8.18 7.94 4.49
C THR A 70 8.45 6.76 3.56
N GLU A 71 9.08 5.68 4.07
CA GLU A 71 9.38 4.48 3.27
C GLU A 71 8.08 3.84 2.71
N ILE A 72 7.01 3.72 3.51
CA ILE A 72 5.73 3.21 3.02
C ILE A 72 5.15 4.13 1.94
N PHE A 73 5.20 5.44 2.15
CA PHE A 73 4.65 6.41 1.20
C PHE A 73 5.41 6.39 -0.14
N GLU A 74 6.73 6.26 -0.12
CA GLU A 74 7.56 6.17 -1.33
C GLU A 74 7.12 5.04 -2.27
N HIS A 75 6.69 3.89 -1.73
CA HIS A 75 6.14 2.80 -2.55
C HIS A 75 4.87 3.24 -3.29
N TYR A 76 3.95 3.94 -2.62
CA TYR A 76 2.72 4.42 -3.24
C TYR A 76 2.97 5.60 -4.18
N GLN A 77 3.89 6.50 -3.84
CA GLN A 77 4.26 7.64 -4.65
C GLN A 77 4.90 7.21 -5.97
N GLU A 78 5.86 6.27 -5.95
CA GLU A 78 6.53 5.73 -7.15
C GLU A 78 5.51 5.13 -8.14
N ILE A 79 4.58 4.33 -7.61
CA ILE A 79 3.50 3.71 -8.39
C ILE A 79 2.54 4.79 -8.91
N GLY A 80 2.06 5.66 -8.04
CA GLY A 80 1.05 6.67 -8.38
C GLY A 80 1.55 7.66 -9.44
N GLN A 81 2.78 8.16 -9.31
CA GLN A 81 3.40 9.05 -10.30
C GLN A 81 3.52 8.36 -11.66
N SER A 82 3.88 7.07 -11.69
CA SER A 82 3.97 6.30 -12.93
C SER A 82 2.64 6.14 -13.66
N PHE A 83 1.52 6.29 -12.95
CA PHE A 83 0.16 6.24 -13.48
C PHE A 83 -0.51 7.62 -13.54
N GLN A 84 0.24 8.70 -13.29
CA GLN A 84 -0.26 10.07 -13.29
C GLN A 84 -1.46 10.24 -12.35
N ILE A 85 -1.41 9.58 -11.19
CA ILE A 85 -2.39 9.80 -10.13
C ILE A 85 -2.24 11.22 -9.61
N GLU A 86 -3.37 11.90 -9.42
CA GLU A 86 -3.42 13.27 -8.93
C GLU A 86 -2.71 13.41 -7.58
N GLU A 87 -1.97 14.52 -7.42
CA GLU A 87 -1.19 14.78 -6.20
C GLU A 87 -2.07 14.82 -4.95
N GLU A 88 -3.32 15.30 -5.07
CA GLU A 88 -4.28 15.31 -3.97
C GLU A 88 -4.55 13.89 -3.42
N VAL A 89 -4.62 12.88 -4.29
CA VAL A 89 -4.82 11.48 -3.88
C VAL A 89 -3.58 10.95 -3.17
N LEU A 90 -2.38 11.29 -3.65
CA LEU A 90 -1.13 10.92 -2.97
C LEU A 90 -1.02 11.58 -1.59
N GLN A 91 -1.41 12.85 -1.48
CA GLN A 91 -1.47 13.57 -0.22
C GLN A 91 -2.46 12.94 0.76
N GLN A 92 -3.61 12.47 0.30
CA GLN A 92 -4.57 11.73 1.15
C GLN A 92 -3.97 10.42 1.68
N ILE A 93 -3.21 9.69 0.86
CA ILE A 93 -2.50 8.48 1.30
C ILE A 93 -1.46 8.85 2.36
N TYR A 94 -0.66 9.89 2.12
CA TYR A 94 0.36 10.34 3.07
C TYR A 94 -0.25 10.78 4.40
N GLN A 95 -1.35 11.55 4.34
CA GLN A 95 -2.08 11.96 5.54
C GLN A 95 -2.63 10.76 6.30
N SER A 96 -3.19 9.76 5.61
CA SER A 96 -3.66 8.52 6.25
C SER A 96 -2.54 7.78 6.99
N LEU A 97 -1.29 7.84 6.49
CA LEU A 97 -0.13 7.27 7.16
C LEU A 97 0.32 8.11 8.36
N LEU A 98 0.21 9.44 8.29
CA LEU A 98 0.49 10.33 9.41
C LEU A 98 -0.52 10.13 10.55
N ASP A 99 -1.79 9.93 10.23
CA ASP A 99 -2.86 9.70 11.20
C ASP A 99 -2.63 8.42 12.02
N LEU A 100 -1.82 7.47 11.52
CA LEU A 100 -1.39 6.29 12.29
C LEU A 100 -0.58 6.64 13.54
N LYS A 101 0.00 7.83 13.63
CA LYS A 101 0.70 8.32 14.83
C LYS A 101 -0.25 8.53 16.00
N ASP A 102 -1.46 8.97 15.69
CA ASP A 102 -2.46 9.41 16.68
C ASP A 102 -3.61 8.41 16.83
N LEU A 103 -3.71 7.40 15.96
CA LEU A 103 -4.75 6.38 16.01
C LEU A 103 -4.78 5.67 17.36
N ALA A 104 -5.91 5.68 18.07
CA ALA A 104 -6.01 5.04 19.39
C ALA A 104 -5.51 3.58 19.37
N MET A 105 -4.71 3.20 20.36
CA MET A 105 -4.18 1.84 20.51
C MET A 105 -5.11 0.97 21.38
N GLU A 106 -5.86 1.59 22.29
CA GLU A 106 -6.90 0.97 23.12
C GLU A 106 -8.28 1.41 22.59
N ASP A 107 -9.29 0.53 22.70
CA ASP A 107 -10.67 0.77 22.25
C ASP A 107 -10.80 1.25 20.78
N ASN A 108 -9.86 0.81 19.94
CA ASN A 108 -9.85 1.15 18.53
C ASN A 108 -10.98 0.39 17.79
N PRO A 109 -11.94 1.08 17.14
CA PRO A 109 -13.07 0.45 16.46
C PRO A 109 -12.67 -0.42 15.25
N HIS A 110 -11.41 -0.36 14.84
CA HIS A 110 -10.83 -1.16 13.76
C HIS A 110 -10.04 -2.37 14.25
N VAL A 111 -9.86 -2.51 15.57
CA VAL A 111 -9.24 -3.68 16.20
C VAL A 111 -10.37 -4.50 16.82
N PHE A 112 -10.74 -5.59 16.14
CA PHE A 112 -11.74 -6.55 16.62
C PHE A 112 -11.18 -7.46 17.71
#